data_AF-A0A5C7QTJ5-F1
#
_entry.id   AF-A0A5C7QTJ5-F1
#
_cell.length_a   1.000
_cell.length_b   1.000
_cell.length_c   1.000
_cell.angle_alpha   90.00
_cell.angle_beta   90.00
_cell.angle_gamma   90.00
#
_symmetry.space_group_name_H-M   'P 1'
#
loop_
_entity.id
_entity.type
_entity.pdbx_description
1 polymer ?
#
loop_
_entity_poly.entity_id
_entity_poly.type
_entity_poly.pdbx_seq_one_letter_code
_entity_poly.pdbx_strand_id
1 'polypeptide(L)'
;MQVEAIYHQGQIQFKHPIRFKYEDFPITVTLPEDAVVMEISAEQATSEAAQSLLDRIKSILGEHYRPRPEPSIEQDRETLLETLEEIYSR
;
A
#
# COMPACT_ATOMS: atom_id res chain seq x y z
N MET A 1 -15.09 25.72 -11.92
CA MET A 1 -14.29 26.92 -11.62
C MET A 1 -12.83 26.49 -11.60
N GLN A 2 -11.93 27.20 -12.28
CA GLN A 2 -10.50 26.91 -12.27
C GLN A 2 -9.81 27.95 -11.40
N VAL A 3 -8.91 27.50 -10.54
CA VAL A 3 -8.18 28.36 -9.60
C VAL A 3 -6.70 28.11 -9.80
N GLU A 4 -5.93 29.17 -9.94
CA GLU A 4 -4.49 29.07 -10.03
C GLU A 4 -3.86 28.83 -8.65
N ALA A 5 -3.04 27.80 -8.58
CA ALA A 5 -2.24 27.46 -7.41
C ALA A 5 -0.80 27.15 -7.81
N ILE A 6 0.10 27.28 -6.86
CA ILE A 6 1.52 26.97 -7.00
C ILE A 6 1.80 25.75 -6.14
N TYR A 7 2.35 24.69 -6.75
CA TYR A 7 2.91 23.57 -6.02
C TYR A 7 4.34 23.91 -5.59
N HIS A 8 4.64 23.77 -4.30
CA HIS A 8 5.98 23.94 -3.76
C HIS A 8 6.20 22.95 -2.62
N GLN A 9 7.15 22.03 -2.77
CA GLN A 9 7.58 21.08 -1.72
C GLN A 9 6.42 20.28 -1.07
N GLY A 10 5.53 19.70 -1.89
CA GLY A 10 4.40 18.91 -1.36
C GLY A 10 3.21 19.74 -0.89
N GLN A 11 3.27 21.07 -0.98
CA GLN A 11 2.17 21.96 -0.61
C GLN A 11 1.60 22.64 -1.85
N ILE A 12 0.27 22.77 -1.90
CA ILE A 12 -0.46 23.54 -2.92
C ILE A 12 -0.90 24.86 -2.29
N GLN A 13 -0.38 25.97 -2.79
CA GLN A 13 -0.72 27.31 -2.31
C GLN A 13 -1.54 28.05 -3.37
N PHE A 14 -2.73 28.52 -2.99
CA PHE A 14 -3.55 29.33 -3.88
C PHE A 14 -2.96 30.73 -4.02
N LYS A 15 -2.87 31.25 -5.25
CA LYS A 15 -2.38 32.62 -5.49
C LYS A 15 -3.27 33.69 -4.86
N HIS A 16 -4.55 33.36 -4.66
CA HIS A 16 -5.55 34.25 -4.09
C HIS A 16 -6.13 33.60 -2.82
N PRO A 17 -6.42 34.40 -1.78
CA PRO A 17 -7.06 33.88 -0.57
C PRO A 17 -8.49 33.46 -0.91
N ILE A 18 -8.76 32.15 -0.84
CA ILE A 18 -10.08 31.57 -1.09
C ILE A 18 -10.60 30.96 0.20
N ARG A 19 -11.87 31.20 0.49
CA ARG A 19 -12.59 30.50 1.55
C ARG A 19 -13.50 29.47 0.93
N PHE A 20 -13.23 28.20 1.23
CA PHE A 20 -14.11 27.12 0.84
C PHE A 20 -15.29 27.04 1.81
N LYS A 21 -16.45 26.66 1.27
CA LYS A 21 -17.66 26.43 2.08
C LYS A 21 -17.59 25.12 2.86
N TYR A 22 -16.81 24.17 2.36
CA TYR A 22 -16.64 22.83 2.90
C TYR A 22 -15.18 22.65 3.30
N GLU A 23 -14.96 21.86 4.35
CA GLU A 23 -13.62 21.52 4.84
C GLU A 23 -12.95 20.50 3.90
N ASP A 24 -13.72 19.52 3.40
CA ASP A 24 -13.23 18.47 2.51
C ASP A 24 -13.98 18.44 1.18
N PHE A 25 -13.24 18.43 0.07
CA PHE A 25 -13.78 18.21 -1.27
C PHE A 25 -12.67 17.69 -2.21
N PRO A 26 -13.02 16.90 -3.23
CA PRO A 26 -12.04 16.38 -4.18
C PRO A 26 -11.45 17.49 -5.04
N ILE A 27 -10.13 17.45 -5.24
CA ILE A 27 -9.39 18.39 -6.09
C ILE A 27 -8.78 17.62 -7.27
N THR A 28 -9.01 18.12 -8.48
CA THR A 28 -8.32 17.64 -9.69
C THR A 28 -7.13 18.53 -9.97
N VAL A 29 -5.93 17.96 -9.98
CA VAL A 29 -4.70 18.68 -10.30
C VAL A 29 -4.24 18.25 -11.69
N THR A 30 -4.12 19.21 -12.60
CA THR A 30 -3.56 18.98 -13.94
C THR A 30 -2.10 19.35 -13.93
N LEU A 31 -1.22 18.37 -14.12
CA LEU A 31 0.23 18.53 -14.19
C LEU A 31 0.69 18.18 -15.60
N PRO A 32 1.76 18.83 -16.12
CA PRO A 32 2.38 18.38 -17.36
C PRO A 32 3.05 17.01 -17.15
N GLU A 33 3.12 16.22 -18.21
CA GLU A 33 3.63 14.83 -18.16
C GLU A 33 5.05 14.74 -17.59
N ASP A 34 5.88 15.77 -17.82
CA ASP A 34 7.28 15.81 -17.37
C ASP A 34 7.47 16.23 -15.89
N ALA A 35 6.41 16.69 -15.20
CA ALA A 35 6.52 17.22 -13.84
C ALA A 35 6.31 16.18 -12.74
N VAL A 36 5.98 14.94 -13.09
CA VAL A 36 5.70 13.88 -12.12
C VAL A 36 6.68 12.73 -12.32
N VAL A 37 7.65 12.62 -11.43
CA VAL A 37 8.33 11.35 -11.21
C VAL A 37 7.39 10.54 -10.32
N MET A 38 6.55 9.71 -10.92
CA MET A 38 5.80 8.72 -10.15
C MET A 38 6.82 7.77 -9.52
N GLU A 39 7.10 7.95 -8.23
CA GLU A 39 7.63 6.87 -7.43
C GLU A 39 6.53 5.81 -7.42
N ILE A 40 6.69 4.82 -8.30
CA ILE A 40 5.84 3.64 -8.34
C ILE A 40 5.96 3.02 -6.95
N SER A 41 4.95 3.21 -6.11
CA SER A 41 4.89 2.54 -4.80
C SER A 41 5.09 1.06 -5.07
N ALA A 42 6.09 0.45 -4.42
CA ALA A 42 6.56 -0.90 -4.66
C ALA A 42 5.54 -2.00 -4.29
N GLU A 43 4.27 -1.68 -4.17
CA GLU A 43 3.18 -2.62 -3.90
C GLU A 43 2.69 -3.34 -5.16
N GLN A 44 3.07 -2.87 -6.36
CA GLN A 44 2.72 -3.54 -7.62
C GLN A 44 3.90 -4.22 -8.34
N ALA A 45 5.14 -3.97 -7.91
CA ALA A 45 6.35 -4.51 -8.55
C ALA A 45 6.91 -5.81 -7.92
N THR A 46 6.28 -6.34 -6.87
CA THR A 46 6.86 -7.42 -6.05
C THR A 46 6.46 -8.83 -6.45
N SER A 47 5.54 -9.04 -7.40
CA SER A 47 5.11 -10.40 -7.74
C SER A 47 6.22 -11.23 -8.42
N GLU A 48 6.89 -10.70 -9.44
CA GLU A 48 7.92 -11.43 -10.18
C GLU A 48 9.20 -11.62 -9.35
N ALA A 49 9.62 -10.57 -8.63
CA ALA A 49 10.78 -10.65 -7.74
C ALA A 49 10.52 -11.61 -6.57
N ALA A 50 9.33 -11.58 -5.95
CA ALA A 50 8.96 -12.51 -4.89
C ALA A 50 8.88 -13.96 -5.38
N GLN A 51 8.34 -14.19 -6.58
CA GLN A 51 8.30 -15.53 -7.20
C GLN A 51 9.72 -16.06 -7.44
N SER A 52 10.62 -15.24 -7.99
CA SER A 52 12.02 -15.64 -8.21
C SER A 52 12.76 -15.98 -6.91
N LEU A 53 12.48 -15.25 -5.83
CA LEU A 53 13.04 -15.51 -4.51
C LEU A 53 12.47 -16.79 -3.90
N LEU A 54 11.16 -17.02 -4.04
CA LEU A 54 10.52 -18.26 -3.60
C LEU A 54 11.08 -19.47 -4.37
N ASP A 55 11.29 -19.36 -5.68
CA ASP A 55 11.86 -20.43 -6.49
C ASP A 55 13.31 -20.72 -6.12
N ARG A 56 14.08 -19.69 -5.74
CA ARG A 56 15.43 -19.86 -5.19
C ARG A 56 15.42 -20.52 -3.81
N ILE A 57 14.48 -20.19 -2.95
CA ILE A 57 14.32 -20.82 -1.64
C ILE A 57 13.94 -22.30 -1.83
N LYS A 58 13.00 -22.60 -2.74
CA LYS A 58 12.61 -23.97 -3.09
C LYS A 58 13.78 -24.77 -3.63
N SER A 59 14.64 -24.18 -4.48
CA SER A 59 15.80 -24.88 -5.03
C SER A 59 16.87 -25.20 -3.97
N ILE A 60 17.05 -24.33 -2.97
CA ILE A 60 17.95 -24.58 -1.82
C ILE A 60 17.38 -25.68 -0.93
N LEU A 61 16.07 -25.68 -0.67
CA LEU A 61 15.43 -26.64 0.21
C LEU A 61 15.25 -28.02 -0.45
N GLY A 62 15.12 -28.11 -1.78
CA GLY A 62 15.08 -29.36 -2.53
C GLY A 62 14.09 -30.38 -1.95
N GLU A 63 14.58 -31.56 -1.59
CA GLU A 63 13.81 -32.67 -1.00
C GLU A 63 13.29 -32.38 0.42
N HIS A 64 13.85 -31.36 1.09
CA HIS A 64 13.40 -30.92 2.41
C HIS A 64 12.30 -29.89 2.36
N TYR A 65 11.92 -29.39 1.17
CA TYR A 65 10.76 -28.53 1.03
C TYR A 65 9.48 -29.32 1.35
N ARG A 66 8.87 -29.02 2.49
CA ARG A 66 7.56 -29.54 2.87
C ARG A 66 6.58 -28.37 2.86
N PRO A 67 5.67 -28.29 1.88
CA PRO A 67 4.64 -27.27 1.92
C PRO A 67 3.83 -27.47 3.20
N ARG A 68 3.54 -26.35 3.90
CA ARG A 68 2.61 -26.39 5.01
C ARG A 68 1.26 -26.86 4.46
N PRO A 69 0.57 -27.82 5.10
CA PRO A 69 -0.81 -28.10 4.73
C PRO A 69 -1.63 -26.82 4.88
N GLU A 70 -2.57 -26.61 3.95
CA GLU A 70 -3.50 -25.50 4.06
C GLU A 70 -4.24 -25.63 5.41
N PRO A 71 -4.25 -24.57 6.23
CA PRO A 71 -4.96 -24.61 7.50
C PRO A 71 -6.46 -24.79 7.23
N SER A 72 -7.14 -25.49 8.12
CA SER A 72 -8.60 -25.55 8.05
C SER A 72 -9.20 -24.22 8.50
N ILE A 73 -10.41 -23.92 8.02
CA ILE A 73 -11.17 -22.73 8.43
C ILE A 73 -11.34 -22.68 9.96
N GLU A 74 -11.41 -23.85 10.61
CA GLU A 74 -11.52 -23.95 12.06
C GLU A 74 -10.21 -23.55 12.76
N GLN A 75 -9.06 -23.98 12.24
CA GLN A 75 -7.74 -23.62 12.77
C GLN A 75 -7.43 -22.13 12.61
N ASP A 76 -7.82 -21.54 11.47
CA ASP A 76 -7.69 -20.11 11.25
C ASP A 76 -8.55 -19.31 12.23
N ARG A 77 -9.76 -19.79 12.50
CA ARG A 77 -10.66 -19.16 13.48
C ARG A 77 -10.10 -19.24 14.89
N GLU A 78 -9.55 -20.38 15.30
CA GLU A 78 -8.91 -20.52 16.63
C GLU A 78 -7.70 -19.59 16.77
N THR A 79 -6.84 -19.53 15.76
CA THR A 79 -5.66 -18.64 15.74
C THR A 79 -6.07 -17.16 15.83
N LEU A 80 -7.15 -16.78 15.15
CA LEU A 80 -7.70 -15.43 15.22
C LEU A 80 -8.19 -15.10 16.63
N LEU A 81 -8.92 -16.02 17.27
CA LEU A 81 -9.41 -15.80 18.62
C LEU A 81 -8.26 -15.69 19.64
N GLU A 82 -7.25 -16.55 19.54
CA GLU A 82 -6.05 -16.51 20.39
C GLU A 82 -5.30 -15.18 20.24
N THR A 83 -5.11 -14.70 19.01
CA THR A 83 -4.45 -13.41 18.75
C THR A 83 -5.26 -12.21 19.24
N LEU A 84 -6.59 -12.24 19.11
CA LEU A 84 -7.44 -11.20 19.69
C LEU A 84 -7.37 -11.20 21.22
N GLU A 85 -7.39 -12.38 21.85
CA GLU A 85 -7.22 -12.49 23.29
C GLU A 85 -5.88 -11.90 23.73
N GLU A 86 -4.77 -12.21 23.06
CA GLU A 86 -3.46 -11.65 23.39
C GLU A 86 -3.40 -10.12 23.25
N ILE A 87 -4.01 -9.56 22.20
CA ILE A 87 -4.03 -8.12 21.93
C ILE A 87 -4.88 -7.36 22.95
N TYR A 88 -6.05 -7.91 23.33
CA TYR A 88 -7.05 -7.22 24.14
C TYR A 88 -7.04 -7.62 25.63
N SER A 89 -6.23 -8.60 26.04
CA SER A 89 -6.06 -8.99 27.45
C SER A 89 -4.87 -8.32 28.16
N ARG A 90 -4.15 -7.42 27.48
CA ARG A 90 -3.16 -6.48 28.06
C ARG A 90 -3.81 -5.17 28.49
#